data_AF-A0AAN7ZXV6-F1
#
_entry.id   AF-A0AAN7ZXV6-F1
#
_cell.length_a   1.000
_cell.length_b   1.000
_cell.length_c   1.000
_cell.angle_alpha   90.00
_cell.angle_beta   90.00
_cell.angle_gamma   90.00
#
_symmetry.space_group_name_H-M   'P 1'
#
loop_
_entity.id
_entity.type
_entity.pdbx_description
1 polymer ?
#
loop_
_entity_poly.entity_id
_entity_poly.type
_entity_poly.pdbx_seq_one_letter_code
_entity_poly.pdbx_strand_id
1 'polypeptide(L)'
;MDQYAGRYHNALYNAISWMILIFYIIHYLFDVSVNALLRKMRFKEYVRIRLKRSLWYFGFYACGFLYCSATSWKNHIALPNKYTFYIIDLTEPLSDHLIIGYALLSAFYASSFIWEMCQCSISSFSYIFLTGFTAFTYYLRYIELVILLTNTFSIIYVLTELIRCILCIIKFEGATKLMVQSIFGMLLSIFFVLYLWVIPMNFLLPLAQGFLNNSSSIIMVGLNLSLWGWLACEVYLSPLYRLILHQWYHRGNRNNVPECLGSTTECALFLPRDDVAYNLKMIRREIKERQDKVMALRKPKKKASILFQTLKCVAALNRKMKFRKEKGAEEADSSNKNNIENPDFEDTLVCTNEQELSNSSIDNEVINTCLVKGNEVLQNQIND
;
A
#
# COMPACT_ATOMS: atom_id res chain seq x y z
N MET A 1 -27.74 -5.20 43.67
CA MET A 1 -26.85 -4.47 42.75
C MET A 1 -26.57 -5.29 41.47
N ASP A 2 -26.42 -6.60 41.56
CA ASP A 2 -26.05 -7.46 40.40
C ASP A 2 -27.12 -7.59 39.30
N GLN A 3 -28.42 -7.52 39.63
CA GLN A 3 -29.50 -7.59 38.63
C GLN A 3 -29.59 -6.35 37.70
N TYR A 4 -29.03 -5.20 38.12
CA TYR A 4 -28.97 -4.00 37.29
C TYR A 4 -27.69 -3.95 36.45
N ALA A 5 -26.58 -4.53 36.94
CA ALA A 5 -25.32 -4.65 36.21
C ALA A 5 -25.48 -5.49 34.92
N GLY A 6 -26.20 -6.62 34.97
CA GLY A 6 -26.42 -7.47 33.80
C GLY A 6 -27.23 -6.80 32.68
N ARG A 7 -28.25 -5.98 33.01
CA ARG A 7 -29.05 -5.25 32.02
C ARG A 7 -28.27 -4.11 31.35
N TYR A 8 -27.46 -3.38 32.13
CA TYR A 8 -26.67 -2.27 31.61
C TYR A 8 -25.54 -2.75 30.69
N HIS A 9 -24.90 -3.87 31.03
CA HIS A 9 -23.87 -4.48 30.18
C HIS A 9 -24.45 -4.97 28.85
N ASN A 10 -25.58 -5.68 28.87
CA ASN A 10 -26.20 -6.17 27.63
C ASN A 10 -26.62 -5.02 26.70
N ALA A 11 -27.12 -3.91 27.24
CA ALA A 11 -27.48 -2.74 26.44
C ALA A 11 -26.26 -2.11 25.76
N LEU A 12 -25.12 -2.00 26.46
CA LEU A 12 -23.89 -1.42 25.92
C LEU A 12 -23.22 -2.32 24.88
N TYR A 13 -23.17 -3.63 25.10
CA TYR A 13 -22.68 -4.57 24.07
C TYR A 13 -23.54 -4.55 22.81
N ASN A 14 -24.87 -4.50 22.98
CA ASN A 14 -25.78 -4.35 21.85
C ASN A 14 -25.55 -3.02 21.13
N ALA A 15 -25.42 -1.91 21.86
CA ALA A 15 -25.15 -0.60 21.28
C ALA A 15 -23.84 -0.62 20.48
N ILE A 16 -22.74 -1.13 21.04
CA ILE A 16 -21.45 -1.23 20.34
C ILE A 16 -21.58 -2.10 19.07
N SER A 17 -22.29 -3.23 19.15
CA SER A 17 -22.49 -4.12 18.00
C SER A 17 -23.26 -3.43 16.86
N TRP A 18 -24.34 -2.72 17.18
CA TRP A 18 -25.09 -1.92 16.21
C TRP A 18 -24.25 -0.78 15.64
N MET A 19 -23.45 -0.11 16.47
CA MET A 19 -22.55 0.96 16.03
C MET A 19 -21.47 0.42 15.08
N ILE A 20 -20.91 -0.76 15.34
CA ILE A 20 -19.97 -1.42 14.42
C ILE A 20 -20.63 -1.65 13.05
N LEU A 21 -21.87 -2.16 13.03
CA LEU A 21 -22.62 -2.40 11.79
C LEU A 21 -22.88 -1.09 11.04
N ILE A 22 -23.29 -0.04 11.74
CA ILE A 22 -23.48 1.30 11.17
C ILE A 22 -22.16 1.83 10.59
N PHE A 23 -21.04 1.68 11.30
CA PHE A 23 -19.72 2.08 10.81
C PHE A 23 -19.35 1.36 9.52
N TYR A 24 -19.66 0.07 9.39
CA TYR A 24 -19.44 -0.67 8.14
C TYR A 24 -20.26 -0.14 6.98
N ILE A 25 -21.55 0.16 7.20
CA ILE A 25 -22.41 0.73 6.18
C ILE A 25 -21.88 2.10 5.76
N ILE A 26 -21.52 2.97 6.71
CA ILE A 26 -20.95 4.29 6.44
C ILE A 26 -19.63 4.16 5.68
N HIS A 27 -18.74 3.25 6.08
CA HIS A 27 -17.47 3.01 5.40
C HIS A 27 -17.70 2.53 3.96
N TYR A 28 -18.63 1.60 3.75
CA TYR A 28 -18.97 1.12 2.40
C TYR A 28 -19.50 2.26 1.51
N LEU A 29 -20.44 3.05 2.02
CA LEU A 29 -20.99 4.20 1.30
C LEU A 29 -19.93 5.25 1.00
N PHE A 30 -19.04 5.53 1.96
CA PHE A 30 -17.88 6.40 1.78
C PHE A 30 -16.97 5.88 0.67
N ASP A 31 -16.63 4.60 0.70
CA ASP A 31 -15.75 3.96 -0.27
C ASP A 31 -16.29 4.07 -1.70
N VAL A 32 -17.57 3.77 -1.89
CA VAL A 32 -18.24 3.88 -3.19
C VAL A 32 -18.28 5.34 -3.67
N SER A 33 -18.72 6.25 -2.80
CA SER A 33 -18.92 7.67 -3.13
C SER A 33 -17.60 8.38 -3.45
N VAL A 34 -16.58 8.20 -2.60
CA VAL A 34 -15.27 8.82 -2.79
C VAL A 34 -14.57 8.21 -3.99
N ASN A 35 -14.64 6.89 -4.21
CA ASN A 35 -14.04 6.28 -5.39
C ASN A 35 -14.69 6.76 -6.69
N ALA A 36 -16.02 6.94 -6.71
CA ALA A 36 -16.73 7.50 -7.86
C ALA A 36 -16.29 8.95 -8.13
N LEU A 37 -16.18 9.78 -7.09
CA LEU A 37 -15.73 11.17 -7.19
C LEU A 37 -14.27 11.26 -7.68
N LEU A 38 -13.37 10.47 -7.11
CA LEU A 38 -11.96 10.46 -7.50
C LEU A 38 -11.76 9.90 -8.92
N ARG A 39 -12.60 8.95 -9.36
CA ARG A 39 -12.63 8.48 -10.76
C ARG A 39 -13.05 9.60 -11.70
N LYS A 40 -14.07 10.39 -11.34
CA LYS A 40 -14.52 11.55 -12.11
C LYS A 40 -13.43 12.62 -12.25
N MET A 41 -12.61 12.81 -11.20
CA MET A 41 -11.45 13.70 -11.20
C MET A 41 -10.21 13.14 -11.95
N ARG A 42 -10.31 11.95 -12.57
CA ARG A 42 -9.24 11.30 -13.34
C ARG A 42 -7.95 10.99 -12.54
N PHE A 43 -8.07 10.77 -11.23
CA PHE A 43 -6.94 10.29 -10.44
C PHE A 43 -6.54 8.86 -10.83
N LYS A 44 -5.23 8.60 -10.86
CA LYS A 44 -4.67 7.25 -11.08
C LYS A 44 -5.08 6.31 -9.95
N GLU A 45 -5.25 5.03 -10.27
CA GLU A 45 -5.76 4.02 -9.33
C GLU A 45 -5.02 3.97 -7.99
N TYR A 46 -3.68 3.89 -8.01
CA TYR A 46 -2.89 3.88 -6.77
C TYR A 46 -3.09 5.14 -5.91
N VAL A 47 -3.27 6.32 -6.53
CA VAL A 47 -3.53 7.58 -5.80
C VAL A 47 -4.92 7.53 -5.18
N ARG A 48 -5.92 7.00 -5.91
CA ARG A 48 -7.29 6.86 -5.39
C ARG A 48 -7.33 5.97 -4.16
N ILE A 49 -6.66 4.82 -4.18
CA ILE A 49 -6.62 3.89 -3.05
C ILE A 49 -6.00 4.58 -1.82
N ARG A 50 -4.87 5.28 -2.00
CA ARG A 50 -4.19 6.02 -0.93
C ARG A 50 -5.05 7.15 -0.36
N LEU A 51 -5.60 8.00 -1.23
CA LEU A 51 -6.37 9.16 -0.82
C LEU A 51 -7.69 8.77 -0.14
N LYS A 52 -8.37 7.74 -0.65
CA LYS A 52 -9.58 7.18 -0.02
C LYS A 52 -9.30 6.73 1.42
N ARG A 53 -8.25 5.93 1.61
CA ARG A 53 -7.82 5.46 2.94
C ARG A 53 -7.47 6.64 3.86
N SER A 54 -6.68 7.60 3.36
CA SER A 54 -6.28 8.76 4.15
C SER A 54 -7.44 9.66 4.54
N LEU A 55 -8.39 9.91 3.63
CA LEU A 55 -9.57 10.73 3.92
C LEU A 55 -10.48 10.09 4.96
N TRP A 56 -10.62 8.76 4.93
CA TRP A 56 -11.40 8.03 5.94
C TRP A 56 -10.81 8.24 7.34
N TYR A 57 -9.53 7.94 7.50
CA TYR A 57 -8.83 8.09 8.78
C TYR A 57 -8.75 9.56 9.21
N PHE A 58 -8.52 10.49 8.28
CA PHE A 58 -8.55 11.91 8.56
C PHE A 58 -9.90 12.35 9.14
N GLY A 59 -11.00 11.98 8.48
CA GLY A 59 -12.34 12.33 8.94
C GLY A 59 -12.62 11.80 10.33
N PHE A 60 -12.28 10.54 10.58
CA PHE A 60 -12.47 9.94 11.90
C PHE A 60 -11.64 10.62 12.99
N TYR A 61 -10.31 10.71 12.81
CA TYR A 61 -9.44 11.28 13.83
C TYR A 61 -9.68 12.78 14.04
N ALA A 62 -10.11 13.51 13.00
CA ALA A 62 -10.50 14.91 13.15
C ALA A 62 -11.78 15.05 13.98
N CYS A 63 -12.81 14.25 13.68
CA CYS A 63 -14.04 14.22 14.49
C CYS A 63 -13.78 13.75 15.92
N GLY A 64 -12.97 12.71 16.11
CA GLY A 64 -12.56 12.20 17.40
C GLY A 64 -11.77 13.23 18.21
N PHE A 65 -10.82 13.92 17.58
CA PHE A 65 -10.06 15.01 18.21
C PHE A 65 -10.97 16.15 18.68
N LEU A 66 -11.88 16.61 17.82
CA LEU A 66 -12.82 17.68 18.17
C LEU A 66 -13.75 17.26 19.31
N TYR A 67 -14.31 16.04 19.23
CA TYR A 67 -15.18 15.49 20.27
C TYR A 67 -14.44 15.36 21.61
N CYS A 68 -13.25 14.74 21.61
CA CYS A 68 -12.48 14.52 22.82
C CYS A 68 -11.99 15.84 23.41
N SER A 69 -11.53 16.79 22.58
CA SER A 69 -11.14 18.12 23.05
C SER A 69 -12.30 18.88 23.67
N ALA A 70 -13.47 18.88 23.04
CA ALA A 70 -14.67 19.53 23.58
C ALA A 70 -15.12 18.88 24.90
N THR A 71 -15.05 17.55 24.99
CA THR A 71 -15.42 16.78 26.19
C THR A 71 -14.43 17.03 27.32
N SER A 72 -13.12 16.98 27.05
CA SER A 72 -12.07 17.29 28.03
C SER A 72 -12.17 18.72 28.54
N TRP A 73 -12.47 19.68 27.65
CA TRP A 73 -12.66 21.08 28.04
C TRP A 73 -13.89 21.26 28.94
N LYS A 74 -15.04 20.71 28.53
CA LYS A 74 -16.31 20.86 29.26
C LYS A 74 -16.27 20.22 30.65
N ASN A 75 -15.64 19.06 30.76
CA ASN A 75 -15.59 18.28 32.00
C ASN A 75 -14.31 18.55 32.82
N HIS A 76 -13.49 19.54 32.43
CA HIS A 76 -12.23 19.87 33.09
C HIS A 76 -11.32 18.66 33.34
N ILE A 77 -11.28 17.73 32.39
CA ILE A 77 -10.51 16.50 32.52
C ILE A 77 -9.02 16.85 32.44
N ALA A 78 -8.33 16.81 33.57
CA ALA A 78 -6.90 17.07 33.65
C ALA A 78 -6.09 15.84 33.17
N LEU A 79 -4.89 16.09 32.65
CA LEU A 79 -3.96 15.01 32.33
C LEU A 79 -3.63 14.20 33.60
N PRO A 80 -3.47 12.87 33.48
CA PRO A 80 -3.18 12.04 34.64
C PRO A 80 -1.80 12.42 35.18
N ASN A 81 -1.75 12.85 36.44
CA ASN A 81 -0.53 13.07 37.18
C ASN A 81 -0.41 11.96 38.23
N LYS A 82 0.82 11.71 38.71
CA LYS A 82 1.15 10.69 39.72
C LYS A 82 0.23 10.72 40.95
N TYR A 83 -0.34 11.88 41.27
CA TYR A 83 -1.21 12.10 42.42
C TYR A 83 -2.72 12.10 42.11
N THR A 84 -3.12 12.30 40.85
CA THR A 84 -4.54 12.42 40.45
C THR A 84 -5.13 11.13 39.91
N PHE A 85 -4.31 10.13 39.57
CA PHE A 85 -4.79 8.82 39.10
C PHE A 85 -5.70 8.11 40.11
N TYR A 86 -5.62 8.48 41.39
CA TYR A 86 -6.38 7.90 42.50
C TYR A 86 -7.67 8.65 42.85
N ILE A 87 -7.95 9.79 42.21
CA ILE A 87 -9.07 10.68 42.54
C ILE A 87 -9.97 10.89 41.31
N ILE A 88 -10.34 9.81 40.64
CA ILE A 88 -11.53 9.84 39.78
C ILE A 88 -12.68 9.47 40.71
N ASP A 89 -13.35 10.48 41.26
CA ASP A 89 -14.43 10.33 42.22
C ASP A 89 -15.53 9.45 41.61
N LEU A 90 -15.62 8.20 42.06
CA LEU A 90 -16.61 7.19 41.60
C LEU A 90 -18.06 7.54 42.03
N THR A 91 -18.26 8.71 42.63
CA THR A 91 -19.49 9.11 43.32
C THR A 91 -20.45 9.89 42.41
N GLU A 92 -19.97 10.49 41.31
CA GLU A 92 -20.85 11.19 40.36
C GLU A 92 -21.34 10.26 39.24
N PRO A 93 -22.64 10.32 38.88
CA PRO A 93 -23.17 9.55 37.76
C PRO A 93 -22.50 10.00 36.47
N LEU A 94 -21.96 9.05 35.72
CA LEU A 94 -21.31 9.31 34.43
C LEU A 94 -22.30 9.97 33.46
N SER A 95 -21.90 11.09 32.85
CA SER A 95 -22.75 11.77 31.87
C SER A 95 -23.04 10.88 30.66
N ASP A 96 -24.31 10.79 30.23
CA ASP A 96 -24.74 9.99 29.09
C ASP A 96 -23.95 10.30 27.80
N HIS A 97 -23.59 11.57 27.58
CA HIS A 97 -22.78 11.98 26.43
C HIS A 97 -21.41 11.31 26.41
N LEU A 98 -20.79 11.13 27.58
CA LEU A 98 -19.47 10.53 27.73
C LEU A 98 -19.52 9.02 27.41
N ILE A 99 -20.60 8.35 27.81
CA ILE A 99 -20.86 6.94 27.49
C ILE A 99 -21.05 6.75 25.98
N ILE A 100 -21.84 7.61 25.33
CA ILE A 100 -22.09 7.55 23.88
C ILE A 100 -20.78 7.75 23.10
N GLY A 101 -19.99 8.76 23.46
CA GLY A 101 -18.70 9.00 22.81
C GLY A 101 -17.71 7.86 23.02
N TYR A 102 -17.67 7.29 24.22
CA TYR A 102 -16.87 6.11 24.50
C TYR A 102 -17.30 4.90 23.65
N ALA A 103 -18.61 4.65 23.53
CA ALA A 103 -19.14 3.57 22.68
C ALA A 103 -18.80 3.80 21.19
N LEU A 104 -18.85 5.05 20.71
CA LEU A 104 -18.42 5.46 19.37
C LEU A 104 -16.95 5.15 19.12
N LEU A 105 -16.07 5.54 20.04
CA LEU A 105 -14.63 5.31 19.95
C LEU A 105 -14.31 3.80 19.97
N SER A 106 -14.93 3.06 20.89
CA SER A 106 -14.74 1.60 21.01
C SER A 106 -15.22 0.87 19.74
N ALA A 107 -16.41 1.22 19.23
CA ALA A 107 -16.94 0.67 17.98
C ALA A 107 -16.02 0.98 16.79
N PHE A 108 -15.45 2.19 16.73
CA PHE A 108 -14.49 2.53 15.69
C PHE A 108 -13.22 1.69 15.77
N TYR A 109 -12.59 1.55 16.94
CA TYR A 109 -11.37 0.75 17.08
C TYR A 109 -11.63 -0.72 16.74
N ALA A 110 -12.76 -1.28 17.18
CA ALA A 110 -13.16 -2.63 16.84
C ALA A 110 -13.42 -2.80 15.33
N SER A 111 -14.11 -1.87 14.69
CA SER A 111 -14.36 -1.91 13.25
C SER A 111 -13.08 -1.77 12.43
N SER A 112 -12.17 -0.88 12.84
CA SER A 112 -10.87 -0.68 12.20
C SER A 112 -9.97 -1.89 12.35
N PHE A 113 -10.00 -2.57 13.50
CA PHE A 113 -9.30 -3.83 13.69
C PHE A 113 -9.73 -4.88 12.67
N ILE A 114 -11.03 -5.15 12.55
CA ILE A 114 -11.54 -6.17 11.64
C ILE A 114 -11.20 -5.80 10.18
N TRP A 115 -11.35 -4.52 9.82
CA TRP A 115 -11.03 -4.03 8.48
C TRP A 115 -9.54 -4.22 8.12
N GLU A 116 -8.63 -3.81 9.01
CA GLU A 116 -7.19 -3.96 8.79
C GLU A 116 -6.75 -5.43 8.83
N MET A 117 -7.43 -6.28 9.62
CA MET A 117 -7.23 -7.72 9.60
C MET A 117 -7.59 -8.34 8.25
N CYS A 118 -8.69 -7.92 7.63
CA CYS A 118 -9.05 -8.37 6.28
C CYS A 118 -8.01 -7.98 5.23
N GLN A 119 -7.20 -6.95 5.49
CA GLN A 119 -6.10 -6.52 4.62
C GLN A 119 -4.74 -7.11 5.02
N CYS A 120 -4.71 -8.02 6.00
CA CYS A 120 -3.48 -8.62 6.55
C CYS A 120 -2.42 -7.58 6.94
N SER A 121 -2.83 -6.39 7.39
CA SER A 121 -1.91 -5.31 7.73
C SER A 121 -1.44 -5.41 9.18
N ILE A 122 -0.18 -5.05 9.46
CA ILE A 122 0.34 -5.00 10.84
C ILE A 122 -0.39 -3.95 11.69
N SER A 123 -1.05 -2.97 11.05
CA SER A 123 -1.85 -1.96 11.72
C SER A 123 -3.04 -2.52 12.50
N SER A 124 -3.51 -3.73 12.15
CA SER A 124 -4.56 -4.42 12.92
C SER A 124 -4.17 -4.62 14.39
N PHE A 125 -2.90 -4.92 14.68
CA PHE A 125 -2.43 -5.12 16.05
C PHE A 125 -2.51 -3.82 16.88
N SER A 126 -2.29 -2.65 16.29
CA SER A 126 -2.51 -1.40 17.02
C SER A 126 -3.98 -1.26 17.46
N TYR A 127 -4.91 -1.55 16.55
CA TYR A 127 -6.35 -1.45 16.84
C TYR A 127 -6.86 -2.54 17.79
N ILE A 128 -6.32 -3.76 17.78
CA ILE A 128 -6.70 -4.79 18.76
C ILE A 128 -6.29 -4.38 20.17
N PHE A 129 -5.09 -3.79 20.32
CA PHE A 129 -4.62 -3.28 21.60
C PHE A 129 -5.44 -2.07 22.07
N LEU A 130 -5.81 -1.14 21.19
CA LEU A 130 -6.73 -0.04 21.54
C LEU A 130 -8.11 -0.57 21.95
N THR A 131 -8.65 -1.53 21.22
CA THR A 131 -9.96 -2.13 21.55
C THR A 131 -9.89 -2.81 22.92
N GLY A 132 -8.84 -3.59 23.20
CA GLY A 132 -8.57 -4.17 24.51
C GLY A 132 -8.43 -3.12 25.61
N PHE A 133 -7.69 -2.05 25.35
CA PHE A 133 -7.54 -0.91 26.26
C PHE A 133 -8.89 -0.26 26.58
N THR A 134 -9.75 -0.05 25.58
CA THR A 134 -11.11 0.44 25.83
C THR A 134 -11.90 -0.54 26.70
N ALA A 135 -11.88 -1.84 26.42
CA ALA A 135 -12.63 -2.83 27.21
C ALA A 135 -12.19 -2.86 28.68
N PHE A 136 -10.88 -2.84 28.96
CA PHE A 136 -10.37 -2.83 30.32
C PHE A 136 -10.67 -1.52 31.06
N THR A 137 -10.57 -0.37 30.40
CA THR A 137 -10.93 0.93 30.99
C THR A 137 -12.42 1.02 31.32
N TYR A 138 -13.31 0.42 30.53
CA TYR A 138 -14.73 0.35 30.88
C TYR A 138 -14.99 -0.51 32.11
N TYR A 139 -14.36 -1.69 32.20
CA TYR A 139 -14.49 -2.54 33.38
C TYR A 139 -14.03 -1.83 34.65
N LEU A 140 -12.91 -1.09 34.57
CA LEU A 140 -12.35 -0.31 35.68
C LEU A 140 -13.03 1.05 35.87
N ARG A 141 -14.01 1.41 35.02
CA ARG A 141 -14.68 2.73 34.99
C ARG A 141 -13.76 3.92 34.75
N TYR A 142 -12.58 3.71 34.16
CA TYR A 142 -11.62 4.76 33.77
C TYR A 142 -11.88 5.25 32.34
N ILE A 143 -13.11 5.68 32.06
CA ILE A 143 -13.55 6.03 30.70
C ILE A 143 -12.86 7.31 30.19
N GLU A 144 -12.59 8.26 31.07
CA GLU A 144 -11.89 9.51 30.76
C GLU A 144 -10.49 9.28 30.18
N LEU A 145 -9.82 8.22 30.61
CA LEU A 145 -8.48 7.86 30.15
C LEU A 145 -8.46 7.58 28.65
N VAL A 146 -9.52 6.96 28.11
CA VAL A 146 -9.66 6.71 26.67
C VAL A 146 -9.83 8.01 25.90
N ILE A 147 -10.63 8.93 26.43
CA ILE A 147 -10.87 10.24 25.81
C ILE A 147 -9.59 11.04 25.76
N LEU A 148 -8.86 11.13 26.88
CA LEU A 148 -7.58 11.81 26.96
C LEU A 148 -6.53 11.19 26.02
N LEU A 149 -6.36 9.87 26.07
CA LEU A 149 -5.40 9.17 25.23
C LEU A 149 -5.72 9.42 23.75
N THR A 150 -6.98 9.22 23.35
CA THR A 150 -7.45 9.46 22.00
C THR A 150 -7.19 10.90 21.57
N ASN A 151 -7.46 11.88 22.43
CA ASN A 151 -7.20 13.28 22.14
C ASN A 151 -5.71 13.51 21.84
N THR A 152 -4.82 12.96 22.67
CA THR A 152 -3.38 13.19 22.54
C THR A 152 -2.79 12.64 21.24
N PHE A 153 -3.11 11.41 20.86
CA PHE A 153 -2.54 10.83 19.65
C PHE A 153 -3.28 11.27 18.38
N SER A 154 -4.57 11.65 18.47
CA SER A 154 -5.35 12.10 17.30
C SER A 154 -4.74 13.34 16.65
N ILE A 155 -4.07 14.22 17.40
CA ILE A 155 -3.33 15.37 16.85
C ILE A 155 -2.33 14.91 15.77
N ILE A 156 -1.55 13.87 16.07
CA ILE A 156 -0.55 13.35 15.14
C ILE A 156 -1.23 12.69 13.94
N TYR A 157 -2.27 11.90 14.17
CA TYR A 157 -2.99 11.23 13.10
C TYR A 157 -3.64 12.23 12.13
N VAL A 158 -4.30 13.27 12.65
CA VAL A 158 -4.88 14.35 11.83
C VAL A 158 -3.81 15.04 11.00
N LEU A 159 -2.67 15.43 11.62
CA LEU A 159 -1.57 16.07 10.90
C LEU A 159 -0.96 15.13 9.85
N THR A 160 -0.75 13.86 10.20
CA THR A 160 -0.18 12.85 9.29
C THR A 160 -1.07 12.60 8.09
N GLU A 161 -2.37 12.41 8.30
CA GLU A 161 -3.32 12.18 7.22
C GLU A 161 -3.54 13.43 6.37
N LEU A 162 -3.51 14.63 6.97
CA LEU A 162 -3.53 15.88 6.22
C LEU A 162 -2.32 15.99 5.29
N ILE A 163 -1.12 15.66 5.77
CA ILE A 163 0.09 15.63 4.94
C ILE A 163 -0.03 14.56 3.84
N ARG A 164 -0.54 13.36 4.14
CA ARG A 164 -0.79 12.30 3.14
C ARG A 164 -1.76 12.75 2.05
N CYS A 165 -2.84 13.44 2.42
CA CYS A 165 -3.80 13.98 1.47
C CYS A 165 -3.16 15.04 0.56
N ILE A 166 -2.43 15.99 1.15
CA ILE A 166 -1.69 17.02 0.41
C ILE A 166 -0.70 16.39 -0.56
N LEU A 167 0.04 15.36 -0.11
CA LEU A 167 1.01 14.64 -0.94
C LEU A 167 0.38 13.94 -2.14
N CYS A 168 -0.86 13.47 -2.02
CA CYS A 168 -1.57 12.81 -3.12
C CYS A 168 -2.12 13.80 -4.16
N ILE A 169 -2.42 15.03 -3.77
CA ILE A 169 -3.10 16.03 -4.61
C ILE A 169 -2.10 16.94 -5.32
N ILE A 170 -1.06 17.40 -4.61
CA ILE A 170 -0.13 18.41 -5.10
C ILE A 170 1.10 17.75 -5.73
N LYS A 171 1.56 18.26 -6.88
CA LYS A 171 2.88 17.92 -7.43
C LYS A 171 3.93 18.84 -6.81
N PHE A 172 4.95 18.26 -6.16
CA PHE A 172 5.97 19.04 -5.47
C PHE A 172 7.16 19.34 -6.38
N GLU A 173 7.28 20.60 -6.77
CA GLU A 173 8.42 21.14 -7.51
C GLU A 173 9.00 22.37 -6.78
N GLY A 174 10.33 22.49 -6.77
CA GLY A 174 11.04 23.62 -6.18
C GLY A 174 10.71 23.88 -4.70
N ALA A 175 10.21 25.09 -4.41
CA ALA A 175 9.92 25.57 -3.05
C ALA A 175 8.84 24.74 -2.32
N THR A 176 7.86 24.20 -3.05
CA THR A 176 6.78 23.38 -2.45
C THR A 176 7.31 22.09 -1.85
N LYS A 177 8.37 21.51 -2.45
CA LYS A 177 9.05 20.33 -1.92
C LYS A 177 9.73 20.63 -0.58
N LEU A 178 10.39 21.78 -0.47
CA LEU A 178 11.07 22.21 0.76
C LEU A 178 10.05 22.49 1.87
N MET A 179 8.93 23.14 1.53
CA MET A 179 7.83 23.37 2.47
C MET A 179 7.27 22.06 3.03
N VAL A 180 6.99 21.08 2.18
CA VAL A 180 6.48 19.78 2.64
C VAL A 180 7.51 19.00 3.45
N GLN A 181 8.80 19.06 3.09
CA GLN A 181 9.86 18.47 3.90
C GLN A 181 9.96 19.12 5.28
N SER A 182 9.80 20.45 5.36
CA SER A 182 9.77 21.17 6.63
C SER A 182 8.56 20.76 7.49
N ILE A 183 7.36 20.71 6.91
CA ILE A 183 6.15 20.25 7.60
C ILE A 183 6.32 18.81 8.09
N PHE A 184 6.88 17.94 7.27
CA PHE A 184 7.17 16.57 7.64
C PHE A 184 8.22 16.47 8.77
N GLY A 185 9.26 17.31 8.75
CA GLY A 185 10.22 17.41 9.86
C GLY A 185 9.55 17.85 11.17
N MET A 186 8.65 18.83 11.13
CA MET A 186 7.86 19.24 12.29
C MET A 186 6.97 18.09 12.80
N LEU A 187 6.31 17.36 11.90
CA LEU A 187 5.52 16.18 12.26
C LEU A 187 6.35 15.14 13.01
N LEU A 188 7.56 14.85 12.54
CA LEU A 188 8.47 13.89 13.20
C LEU A 188 8.88 14.36 14.61
N SER A 189 9.12 15.67 14.79
CA SER A 189 9.42 16.24 16.10
C SER A 189 8.23 16.10 17.05
N ILE A 190 7.02 16.44 16.59
CA ILE A 190 5.79 16.26 17.36
C ILE A 190 5.58 14.78 17.72
N PHE A 191 5.82 13.88 16.77
CA PHE A 191 5.75 12.43 17.00
C PHE A 191 6.72 12.00 18.10
N PHE A 192 7.98 12.41 18.00
CA PHE A 192 9.01 12.09 18.99
C PHE A 192 8.61 12.55 20.40
N VAL A 193 8.18 13.81 20.53
CA VAL A 193 7.75 14.37 21.83
C VAL A 193 6.52 13.64 22.37
N LEU A 194 5.50 13.41 21.56
CA LEU A 194 4.27 12.80 22.06
C LEU A 194 4.43 11.32 22.41
N TYR A 195 5.02 10.51 21.52
CA TYR A 195 5.10 9.07 21.70
C TYR A 195 6.24 8.61 22.61
N LEU A 196 7.36 9.34 22.68
CA LEU A 196 8.48 8.94 23.55
C LEU A 196 8.48 9.68 24.90
N TRP A 197 7.80 10.82 25.02
CA TRP A 197 7.78 11.61 26.25
C TRP A 197 6.38 11.74 26.86
N VAL A 198 5.43 12.38 26.17
CA VAL A 198 4.12 12.73 26.75
C VAL A 198 3.30 11.49 27.09
N ILE A 199 3.18 10.52 26.18
CA ILE A 199 2.38 9.31 26.41
C ILE A 199 3.02 8.44 27.52
N PRO A 200 4.33 8.13 27.48
CA PRO A 200 4.94 7.36 28.54
C PRO A 200 4.84 8.01 29.92
N MET A 201 5.08 9.32 30.03
CA MET A 201 5.09 10.01 31.31
C MET A 201 3.69 10.23 31.90
N ASN A 202 2.68 10.51 31.06
CA ASN A 202 1.33 10.83 31.56
C ASN A 202 0.39 9.61 31.63
N PHE A 203 0.64 8.54 30.88
CA PHE A 203 -0.25 7.38 30.85
C PHE A 203 0.46 6.12 31.36
N LEU A 204 1.57 5.71 30.76
CA LEU A 204 2.22 4.43 31.11
C LEU A 204 2.80 4.41 32.53
N LEU A 205 3.53 5.45 32.91
CA LEU A 205 4.18 5.52 34.22
C LEU A 205 3.17 5.57 35.38
N PRO A 206 2.12 6.42 35.34
CA PRO A 206 1.08 6.41 36.36
C PRO A 206 0.35 5.07 36.47
N LEU A 207 0.04 4.44 35.33
CA LEU A 207 -0.58 3.10 35.29
C LEU A 207 0.33 2.01 35.89
N ALA A 208 1.62 2.04 35.58
CA ALA A 208 2.60 1.10 36.12
C ALA A 208 2.80 1.27 37.64
N GLN A 209 2.80 2.50 38.14
CA GLN A 209 2.85 2.78 39.57
C GLN A 209 1.57 2.35 40.29
N GLY A 210 0.40 2.54 39.67
CA GLY A 210 -0.87 2.04 40.19
C GLY A 210 -0.87 0.50 40.36
N PHE A 211 -0.22 -0.22 39.43
CA PHE A 211 -0.03 -1.66 39.54
C PHE A 211 0.90 -2.08 40.69
N LEU A 212 1.97 -1.33 40.96
CA LEU A 212 2.91 -1.64 42.03
C LEU A 212 2.33 -1.39 43.43
N ASN A 213 1.42 -0.41 43.54
CA ASN A 213 0.89 0.05 44.83
C ASN A 213 -0.42 -0.64 45.24
N ASN A 214 -1.27 -1.04 44.30
CA ASN A 214 -2.54 -1.72 44.58
C ASN A 214 -2.46 -3.20 44.15
N SER A 215 -3.10 -4.08 44.94
CA SER A 215 -3.23 -5.52 44.66
C SER A 215 -3.52 -5.75 43.17
N SER A 216 -2.59 -6.42 42.49
CA SER A 216 -2.51 -6.59 41.05
C SER A 216 -3.71 -7.35 40.49
N SER A 217 -4.82 -6.65 40.24
CA SER A 217 -5.93 -7.24 39.51
C SER A 217 -5.47 -7.56 38.08
N ILE A 218 -5.84 -8.75 37.58
CA ILE A 218 -5.54 -9.21 36.22
C ILE A 218 -5.98 -8.16 35.18
N ILE A 219 -7.07 -7.44 35.46
CA ILE A 219 -7.62 -6.40 34.60
C ILE A 219 -6.69 -5.18 34.49
N MET A 220 -6.08 -4.73 35.59
CA MET A 220 -5.09 -3.64 35.55
C MET A 220 -3.83 -4.03 34.77
N VAL A 221 -3.39 -5.29 34.90
CA VAL A 221 -2.30 -5.84 34.09
C VAL A 221 -2.67 -5.84 32.61
N GLY A 222 -3.86 -6.32 32.27
CA GLY A 222 -4.39 -6.31 30.91
C GLY A 222 -4.44 -4.91 30.30
N LEU A 223 -4.88 -3.91 31.06
CA LEU A 223 -4.92 -2.52 30.63
C LEU A 223 -3.51 -1.98 30.32
N ASN A 224 -2.55 -2.20 31.22
CA ASN A 224 -1.17 -1.73 31.05
C ASN A 224 -0.48 -2.43 29.86
N LEU A 225 -0.63 -3.75 29.75
CA LEU A 225 -0.11 -4.53 28.62
C LEU A 225 -0.72 -4.08 27.28
N SER A 226 -2.02 -3.77 27.27
CA SER A 226 -2.68 -3.26 26.06
C SER A 226 -2.09 -1.92 25.64
N LEU A 227 -1.83 -1.02 26.59
CA LEU A 227 -1.24 0.30 26.29
C LEU A 227 0.22 0.17 25.81
N TRP A 228 1.02 -0.70 26.42
CA TRP A 228 2.38 -0.99 25.96
C TRP A 228 2.40 -1.63 24.58
N GLY A 229 1.54 -2.62 24.34
CA GLY A 229 1.41 -3.29 23.04
C GLY A 229 1.02 -2.30 21.95
N TRP A 230 0.03 -1.44 22.23
CA TRP A 230 -0.34 -0.35 21.34
C TRP A 230 0.84 0.58 21.05
N LEU A 231 1.51 1.09 22.08
CA LEU A 231 2.65 2.00 21.90
C LEU A 231 3.77 1.37 21.06
N ALA A 232 4.10 0.10 21.31
CA ALA A 232 5.10 -0.62 20.55
C ALA A 232 4.70 -0.75 19.06
N CYS A 233 3.44 -1.08 18.78
CA CYS A 233 2.91 -1.12 17.42
C CYS A 233 2.97 0.26 16.74
N GLU A 234 2.61 1.33 17.45
CA GLU A 234 2.64 2.69 16.92
C GLU A 234 4.06 3.16 16.59
N VAL A 235 5.03 2.90 17.47
CA VAL A 235 6.44 3.20 17.21
C VAL A 235 6.96 2.41 16.01
N TYR A 236 6.59 1.14 15.88
CA TYR A 236 6.95 0.30 14.73
C TYR A 236 6.32 0.78 13.41
N LEU A 237 5.05 1.23 13.45
CA LEU A 237 4.34 1.73 12.28
C LEU A 237 4.70 3.17 11.93
N SER A 238 5.43 3.86 12.80
CA SER A 238 5.70 5.29 12.70
C SER A 238 6.45 5.68 11.43
N PRO A 239 6.22 6.91 10.93
CA PRO A 239 7.02 7.47 9.83
C PRO A 239 8.51 7.54 10.19
N LEU A 240 8.84 7.75 11.46
CA LEU A 240 10.21 7.84 11.95
C LEU A 240 10.94 6.49 11.82
N TYR A 241 10.32 5.40 12.27
CA TYR A 241 10.91 4.07 12.14
C TYR A 241 11.11 3.68 10.68
N ARG A 242 10.11 3.97 9.83
CA ARG A 242 10.21 3.73 8.37
C ARG A 242 11.33 4.53 7.71
N LEU A 243 11.57 5.77 8.13
CA LEU A 243 12.72 6.55 7.65
C LEU A 243 14.05 5.93 8.05
N ILE A 244 14.18 5.50 9.32
CA ILE A 244 15.41 4.86 9.81
C ILE A 244 15.68 3.58 9.02
N LEU A 245 14.66 2.74 8.84
CA LEU A 245 14.77 1.53 8.02
C LEU A 245 15.17 1.87 6.59
N HIS A 246 14.48 2.82 5.95
CA HIS A 246 14.81 3.26 4.59
C HIS A 246 16.27 3.72 4.48
N GLN A 247 16.75 4.56 5.41
CA GLN A 247 18.15 5.00 5.42
C GLN A 247 19.12 3.83 5.62
N TRP A 248 18.80 2.88 6.50
CA TRP A 248 19.65 1.73 6.75
C TRP A 248 19.75 0.81 5.53
N TYR A 249 18.62 0.51 4.88
CA TYR A 249 18.59 -0.30 3.66
C TYR A 249 19.36 0.36 2.50
N HIS A 250 19.19 1.67 2.29
CA HIS A 250 19.91 2.39 1.24
C HIS A 250 21.40 2.63 1.54
N ARG A 251 21.82 2.58 2.81
CA ARG A 251 23.24 2.68 3.20
C ARG A 251 24.02 1.41 2.86
N GLY A 252 23.38 0.24 2.93
CA GLY A 252 24.04 -1.05 2.77
C GLY A 252 24.20 -1.54 1.32
N ASN A 253 23.33 -1.13 0.39
CA ASN A 253 23.33 -1.76 -0.95
C ASN A 253 22.81 -0.83 -2.05
N ARG A 254 23.60 0.16 -2.50
CA ARG A 254 23.22 1.15 -3.53
C ARG A 254 22.72 0.54 -4.85
N ASN A 255 23.11 -0.69 -5.19
CA ASN A 255 22.88 -1.27 -6.51
C ASN A 255 21.74 -2.32 -6.58
N ASN A 256 21.21 -2.78 -5.44
CA ASN A 256 20.17 -3.82 -5.36
C ASN A 256 18.95 -3.40 -4.51
N VAL A 257 18.68 -2.11 -4.35
CA VAL A 257 17.50 -1.69 -3.57
C VAL A 257 16.23 -1.95 -4.41
N PRO A 258 15.24 -2.69 -3.88
CA PRO A 258 13.91 -2.69 -4.49
C PRO A 258 13.46 -1.24 -4.66
N GLU A 259 13.01 -0.89 -5.87
CA GLU A 259 12.67 0.49 -6.25
C GLU A 259 11.84 1.18 -5.16
N CYS A 260 12.47 2.11 -4.44
CA CYS A 260 11.78 2.95 -3.49
C CYS A 260 10.69 3.74 -4.24
N LEU A 261 9.55 3.96 -3.57
CA LEU A 261 8.31 4.46 -4.20
C LEU A 261 8.39 5.89 -4.73
N GLY A 262 9.52 6.56 -4.51
CA GLY A 262 9.75 7.95 -4.84
C GLY A 262 10.65 8.60 -3.81
N SER A 263 10.24 9.76 -3.31
CA SER A 263 11.02 10.52 -2.32
C SER A 263 11.07 9.82 -0.95
N THR A 264 12.06 10.20 -0.14
CA THR A 264 12.19 9.74 1.26
C THR A 264 10.91 9.97 2.07
N THR A 265 10.22 11.09 1.83
CA THR A 265 8.95 11.44 2.49
C THR A 265 7.81 10.51 2.09
N GLU A 266 7.71 10.15 0.81
CA GLU A 266 6.67 9.22 0.33
C GLU A 266 6.88 7.81 0.89
N CYS A 267 8.14 7.35 0.96
CA CYS A 267 8.47 6.04 1.53
C CYS A 267 8.20 5.96 3.03
N ALA A 268 8.32 7.09 3.74
CA ALA A 268 8.03 7.15 5.17
C ALA A 268 6.54 7.19 5.47
N LEU A 269 5.76 7.93 4.66
CA LEU A 269 4.35 8.19 4.94
C LEU A 269 3.42 7.13 4.35
N PHE A 270 3.75 6.52 3.22
CA PHE A 270 2.90 5.53 2.57
C PHE A 270 3.43 4.12 2.76
N LEU A 271 2.50 3.15 2.75
CA LEU A 271 2.85 1.75 2.56
C LEU A 271 3.39 1.52 1.15
N PRO A 272 4.20 0.46 0.95
CA PRO A 272 4.61 0.05 -0.37
C PRO A 272 3.41 -0.14 -1.30
N ARG A 273 3.61 0.23 -2.56
CA ARG A 273 2.58 0.20 -3.59
C ARG A 273 2.32 -1.26 -3.94
N ASP A 274 1.09 -1.68 -3.74
CA ASP A 274 0.61 -3.04 -4.00
C ASP A 274 -0.62 -2.99 -4.91
N ASP A 275 -0.50 -2.35 -6.07
CA ASP A 275 -1.53 -2.40 -7.11
C ASP A 275 -1.15 -3.41 -8.19
N VAL A 276 -2.17 -4.04 -8.78
CA VAL A 276 -2.03 -5.07 -9.82
C VAL A 276 -1.13 -4.59 -10.96
N ALA A 277 -1.24 -3.32 -11.36
CA ALA A 277 -0.40 -2.73 -12.39
C ALA A 277 1.09 -2.68 -12.01
N TYR A 278 1.42 -2.39 -10.76
CA TYR A 278 2.80 -2.40 -10.27
C TYR A 278 3.33 -3.83 -10.12
N ASN A 279 2.52 -4.75 -9.60
CA ASN A 279 2.90 -6.16 -9.46
C ASN A 279 3.16 -6.79 -10.84
N LEU A 280 2.32 -6.51 -11.84
CA LEU A 280 2.55 -6.93 -13.22
C LEU A 280 3.83 -6.32 -13.81
N LYS A 281 4.14 -5.06 -13.49
CA LYS A 281 5.37 -4.41 -13.93
C LYS A 281 6.61 -5.06 -13.30
N MET A 282 6.55 -5.39 -12.01
CA MET A 282 7.62 -6.10 -11.30
C MET A 282 7.83 -7.50 -11.89
N ILE A 283 6.76 -8.26 -12.09
CA ILE A 283 6.82 -9.59 -12.73
C ILE A 283 7.43 -9.50 -14.12
N ARG A 284 7.01 -8.53 -14.96
CA ARG A 284 7.60 -8.32 -16.29
C ARG A 284 9.10 -8.02 -16.23
N ARG A 285 9.53 -7.21 -15.25
CA ARG A 285 10.96 -6.94 -15.05
C ARG A 285 11.70 -8.19 -14.64
N GLU A 286 11.20 -8.95 -13.68
CA GLU A 286 11.84 -10.20 -13.25
C GLU A 286 11.93 -11.20 -14.40
N ILE A 287 10.88 -11.32 -15.22
CA ILE A 287 10.91 -12.16 -16.43
C ILE A 287 12.01 -11.68 -17.37
N LYS A 288 12.11 -10.37 -17.62
CA LYS A 288 13.15 -9.79 -18.47
C LYS A 288 14.55 -10.02 -17.91
N GLU A 289 14.77 -9.83 -16.62
CA GLU A 289 16.07 -10.11 -15.98
C GLU A 289 16.43 -11.59 -16.04
N ARG A 290 15.46 -12.49 -15.86
CA ARG A 290 15.67 -13.94 -16.04
C ARG A 290 16.01 -14.25 -17.50
N GLN A 291 15.32 -13.63 -18.46
CA GLN A 291 15.62 -13.78 -19.89
C GLN A 291 17.02 -13.24 -20.24
N ASP A 292 17.41 -12.09 -19.70
CA ASP A 292 18.71 -11.47 -19.92
C ASP A 292 19.83 -12.32 -19.30
N LYS A 293 19.61 -12.89 -18.10
CA LYS A 293 20.54 -13.86 -17.48
C LYS A 293 20.67 -15.13 -18.33
N VAL A 294 19.56 -15.67 -18.82
CA VAL A 294 19.57 -16.86 -19.71
C VAL A 294 20.26 -16.52 -21.05
N MET A 295 20.03 -15.34 -21.61
CA MET A 295 20.70 -14.87 -22.83
C MET A 295 22.19 -14.58 -22.63
N ALA A 296 22.59 -14.10 -21.45
CA ALA A 296 24.00 -13.90 -21.08
C ALA A 296 24.73 -15.25 -20.88
N LEU A 297 24.03 -16.26 -20.37
CA LEU A 297 24.56 -17.63 -20.21
C LEU A 297 24.60 -18.40 -21.53
N ARG A 298 23.81 -18.02 -22.54
CA ARG A 298 23.97 -18.53 -23.91
C ARG A 298 25.30 -18.02 -24.46
N LYS A 299 26.33 -18.88 -24.44
CA LYS A 299 27.58 -18.66 -25.19
C LYS A 299 27.20 -18.19 -26.60
N PRO A 300 27.77 -17.08 -27.12
CA PRO A 300 27.47 -16.64 -28.47
C PRO A 300 27.88 -17.77 -29.41
N LYS A 301 26.90 -18.51 -29.95
CA LYS A 301 27.12 -19.40 -31.10
C LYS A 301 27.66 -18.48 -32.19
N LYS A 302 28.96 -18.61 -32.44
CA LYS A 302 29.81 -17.84 -33.37
C LYS A 302 28.99 -16.90 -34.26
N LYS A 303 28.69 -15.68 -33.81
CA LYS A 303 28.00 -14.66 -34.63
C LYS A 303 28.72 -14.46 -35.97
N ALA A 304 30.04 -14.65 -35.96
CA ALA A 304 30.88 -14.69 -37.14
C ALA A 304 30.53 -15.81 -38.14
N SER A 305 30.13 -17.02 -37.71
CA SER A 305 29.80 -18.11 -38.65
C SER A 305 28.45 -17.92 -39.32
N ILE A 306 27.47 -17.37 -38.60
CA ILE A 306 26.16 -17.02 -39.17
C ILE A 306 26.33 -15.86 -40.14
N LEU A 307 27.05 -14.79 -39.75
CA LEU A 307 27.37 -13.68 -40.64
C LEU A 307 28.14 -14.13 -41.90
N PHE A 308 29.14 -15.01 -41.76
CA PHE A 308 29.86 -15.60 -42.90
C PHE A 308 28.96 -16.46 -43.80
N GLN A 309 28.00 -17.21 -43.25
CA GLN A 309 27.05 -17.98 -44.04
C GLN A 309 26.08 -17.07 -44.80
N THR A 310 25.56 -16.00 -44.17
CA THR A 310 24.77 -14.99 -44.88
C THR A 310 25.58 -14.27 -45.95
N LEU A 311 26.85 -13.94 -45.69
CA LEU A 311 27.70 -13.26 -46.67
C LEU A 311 28.02 -14.18 -47.86
N LYS A 312 28.21 -15.48 -47.63
CA LYS A 312 28.34 -16.49 -48.71
C LYS A 312 27.06 -16.65 -49.51
N CYS A 313 25.88 -16.67 -48.87
CA CYS A 313 24.60 -16.74 -49.58
C CYS A 313 24.35 -15.50 -50.44
N VAL A 314 24.64 -14.30 -49.91
CA VAL A 314 24.51 -13.03 -50.65
C VAL A 314 25.50 -12.96 -51.81
N ALA A 315 26.75 -13.39 -51.62
CA ALA A 315 27.74 -13.46 -52.70
C ALA A 315 27.34 -14.47 -53.80
N ALA A 316 26.75 -15.61 -53.42
CA ALA A 316 26.21 -16.59 -54.37
C ALA A 316 25.01 -16.02 -55.14
N LEU A 317 24.10 -15.31 -54.47
CA LEU A 317 22.98 -14.60 -55.10
C LEU A 317 23.45 -13.53 -56.09
N ASN A 318 24.44 -12.72 -55.70
CA ASN A 318 25.01 -11.70 -56.59
C ASN A 318 25.74 -12.31 -57.80
N ARG A 319 26.45 -13.44 -57.63
CA ARG A 319 27.01 -14.18 -58.78
C ARG A 319 25.90 -14.72 -59.69
N LYS A 320 24.84 -15.31 -59.12
CA LYS A 320 23.71 -15.85 -59.89
C LYS A 320 22.94 -14.75 -60.64
N MET A 321 22.80 -13.57 -60.04
CA MET A 321 22.23 -12.37 -60.67
C MET A 321 23.12 -11.82 -61.79
N LYS A 322 24.45 -11.84 -61.62
CA LYS A 322 25.40 -11.42 -62.65
C LYS A 322 25.40 -12.36 -63.86
N PHE A 323 25.38 -13.68 -63.63
CA PHE A 323 25.20 -14.67 -64.69
C PHE A 323 23.86 -14.55 -65.41
N ARG A 324 22.76 -14.18 -64.72
CA ARG A 324 21.47 -13.89 -65.38
C ARG A 324 21.51 -12.63 -66.23
N LYS A 325 22.24 -11.59 -65.81
CA LYS A 325 22.46 -10.38 -66.62
C LYS A 325 23.36 -10.61 -67.83
N GLU A 326 24.38 -11.47 -67.70
CA GLU A 326 25.29 -11.82 -68.81
C GLU A 326 24.59 -12.74 -69.82
N LYS A 327 23.80 -13.74 -69.37
CA LYS A 327 22.95 -14.53 -70.29
C LYS A 327 21.86 -13.70 -70.97
N GLY A 328 21.22 -12.77 -70.27
CA GLY A 328 20.26 -11.85 -70.86
C GLY A 328 20.88 -10.81 -71.81
N ALA A 329 22.21 -10.62 -71.77
CA ALA A 329 22.94 -9.76 -72.70
C ALA A 329 23.47 -10.55 -73.92
N GLU A 330 23.78 -11.84 -73.78
CA GLU A 330 24.13 -12.73 -74.91
C GLU A 330 22.91 -13.18 -75.72
N GLU A 331 21.72 -13.27 -75.11
CA GLU A 331 20.45 -13.53 -75.82
C GLU A 331 19.91 -12.32 -76.61
N ALA A 332 20.47 -11.12 -76.41
CA ALA A 332 20.05 -9.92 -77.13
C ALA A 332 20.76 -9.70 -78.49
N ASP A 333 21.82 -10.46 -78.79
CA ASP A 333 22.65 -10.25 -79.99
C ASP A 333 22.71 -11.46 -80.95
N SER A 334 21.86 -12.48 -80.79
CA SER A 334 21.73 -13.56 -81.79
C SER A 334 20.31 -14.08 -82.01
N SER A 335 19.77 -13.67 -83.17
CA SER A 335 18.85 -14.40 -84.06
C SER A 335 17.51 -14.96 -83.55
N ASN A 336 16.43 -14.37 -84.09
CA ASN A 336 15.54 -14.97 -85.09
C ASN A 336 15.39 -16.53 -85.13
N LYS A 337 14.12 -16.98 -85.12
CA LYS A 337 13.52 -18.29 -85.44
C LYS A 337 13.28 -19.33 -84.32
N ASN A 338 11.97 -19.48 -84.05
CA ASN A 338 11.14 -20.69 -83.94
C ASN A 338 11.39 -21.80 -82.90
N ASN A 339 10.31 -22.01 -82.14
CA ASN A 339 9.66 -23.25 -81.69
C ASN A 339 10.16 -24.02 -80.44
N ILE A 340 9.22 -24.09 -79.46
CA ILE A 340 8.67 -25.27 -78.74
C ILE A 340 9.71 -26.06 -77.90
N GLU A 341 9.62 -26.25 -76.57
CA GLU A 341 8.53 -26.85 -75.78
C GLU A 341 8.81 -26.62 -74.26
N ASN A 342 7.75 -26.57 -73.45
CA ASN A 342 7.72 -26.70 -71.98
C ASN A 342 8.30 -28.06 -71.51
N PRO A 343 8.68 -28.30 -70.22
CA PRO A 343 7.91 -27.91 -69.03
C PRO A 343 8.66 -27.49 -67.74
N ASP A 344 7.87 -26.85 -66.88
CA ASP A 344 7.85 -26.84 -65.41
C ASP A 344 9.13 -26.58 -64.60
N PHE A 345 9.18 -25.41 -63.94
CA PHE A 345 9.22 -25.36 -62.48
C PHE A 345 8.87 -23.96 -61.94
N GLU A 346 7.83 -23.89 -61.12
CA GLU A 346 7.40 -22.75 -60.30
C GLU A 346 8.53 -22.28 -59.36
N ASP A 347 8.76 -20.97 -59.30
CA ASP A 347 8.42 -20.20 -58.09
C ASP A 347 8.69 -18.71 -58.31
N THR A 348 7.60 -17.96 -58.25
CA THR A 348 7.52 -16.52 -58.45
C THR A 348 7.66 -15.83 -57.10
N LEU A 349 8.78 -15.15 -56.86
CA LEU A 349 8.93 -14.20 -55.76
C LEU A 349 8.97 -12.78 -56.34
N VAL A 350 7.79 -12.14 -56.42
CA VAL A 350 7.66 -10.71 -56.69
C VAL A 350 7.71 -9.99 -55.34
N CYS A 351 8.79 -9.23 -55.14
CA CYS A 351 8.84 -8.17 -54.15
C CYS A 351 7.97 -7.01 -54.61
N THR A 352 7.17 -6.46 -53.70
CA THR A 352 6.88 -5.01 -53.68
C THR A 352 6.97 -4.53 -52.24
N ASN A 353 7.93 -3.64 -52.00
CA ASN A 353 7.93 -2.76 -50.84
C ASN A 353 6.90 -1.67 -51.11
N GLU A 354 6.08 -1.32 -50.12
CA GLU A 354 5.86 0.08 -49.74
C GLU A 354 5.22 0.17 -48.35
N GLN A 355 5.34 1.37 -47.79
CA GLN A 355 5.38 1.72 -46.38
C GLN A 355 4.02 1.75 -45.65
N GLU A 356 4.17 1.59 -44.32
CA GLU A 356 3.42 2.28 -43.26
C GLU A 356 2.04 1.76 -42.78
N LEU A 357 1.92 1.84 -41.44
CA LEU A 357 0.75 1.66 -40.57
C LEU A 357 0.19 0.23 -40.36
N SER A 358 0.55 -0.39 -39.22
CA SER A 358 -0.40 -0.84 -38.17
C SER A 358 0.27 -1.70 -37.08
N ASN A 359 0.71 -1.05 -36.00
CA ASN A 359 1.15 -1.70 -34.75
C ASN A 359 -0.06 -2.13 -33.87
N SER A 360 -0.98 -2.94 -34.37
CA SER A 360 -2.12 -3.40 -33.54
C SER A 360 -2.61 -4.82 -33.77
N SER A 361 -2.07 -5.58 -34.73
CA SER A 361 -2.52 -6.96 -35.01
C SER A 361 -1.57 -8.06 -34.52
N ILE A 362 -0.28 -7.75 -34.31
CA ILE A 362 0.73 -8.75 -33.91
C ILE A 362 0.60 -9.17 -32.43
N ASP A 363 -0.02 -8.33 -31.59
CA ASP A 363 -0.14 -8.60 -30.16
C ASP A 363 -1.08 -9.78 -29.85
N ASN A 364 -2.14 -10.04 -30.64
CA ASN A 364 -3.09 -11.12 -30.32
C ASN A 364 -2.60 -12.51 -30.74
N GLU A 365 -1.77 -12.61 -31.77
CA GLU A 365 -1.30 -13.91 -32.27
C GLU A 365 -0.15 -14.47 -31.41
N VAL A 366 0.70 -13.59 -30.88
CA VAL A 366 1.77 -13.95 -29.93
C VAL A 366 1.22 -14.25 -28.53
N ILE A 367 0.10 -13.62 -28.14
CA ILE A 367 -0.61 -13.93 -26.88
C ILE A 367 -1.25 -15.32 -26.96
N ASN A 368 -1.87 -15.69 -28.08
CA ASN A 368 -2.50 -17.00 -28.24
C ASN A 368 -1.48 -18.15 -28.34
N THR A 369 -0.33 -17.96 -29.00
CA THR A 369 0.71 -19.00 -29.05
C THR A 369 1.46 -19.18 -27.73
N CYS A 370 1.57 -18.14 -26.90
CA CYS A 370 2.13 -18.25 -25.55
C CYS A 370 1.17 -18.92 -24.54
N LEU A 371 -0.14 -18.70 -24.68
CA LEU A 371 -1.15 -19.35 -23.82
C LEU A 371 -1.29 -20.85 -24.11
N VAL A 372 -1.21 -21.27 -25.37
CA VAL A 372 -1.29 -22.69 -25.75
C VAL A 372 -0.07 -23.47 -25.25
N LYS A 373 1.14 -22.91 -25.37
CA LYS A 373 2.35 -23.56 -24.83
C LYS A 373 2.47 -23.53 -23.31
N GLY A 374 1.82 -22.57 -22.64
CA GLY A 374 1.77 -22.53 -21.18
C GLY A 374 0.90 -23.64 -20.58
N ASN A 375 -0.20 -23.99 -21.24
CA ASN A 375 -1.10 -25.06 -20.77
C ASN A 375 -0.56 -26.47 -21.00
N GLU A 376 0.21 -26.71 -22.07
CA GLU A 376 0.87 -28.02 -22.30
C GLU A 376 1.96 -28.32 -21.27
N VAL A 377 2.66 -27.30 -20.75
CA VAL A 377 3.69 -27.49 -19.71
C VAL A 377 3.07 -27.74 -18.33
N LEU A 378 1.89 -27.16 -18.06
CA LEU A 378 1.15 -27.38 -16.82
C LEU A 378 0.45 -28.75 -16.75
N GLN A 379 -0.04 -29.29 -17.89
CA GLN A 379 -0.61 -30.64 -17.91
C GLN A 379 0.43 -31.74 -17.74
N ASN A 380 1.67 -31.54 -18.17
CA ASN A 380 2.75 -32.50 -17.98
C ASN A 380 3.37 -32.47 -16.57
N GLN A 381 3.04 -31.50 -15.72
CA GLN A 381 3.46 -31.46 -14.31
C GLN A 381 2.38 -31.95 -13.33
N ILE A 382 1.17 -32.26 -13.81
CA ILE A 382 0.06 -32.77 -12.99
C ILE A 382 -0.10 -34.30 -13.14
N ASN A 383 0.57 -34.91 -14.13
CA ASN A 383 0.52 -36.34 -14.42
C ASN A 383 1.83 -37.11 -14.09
N ASP A 384 2.81 -36.43 -13.49
CA ASP A 384 3.99 -37.02 -12.83
C ASP A 384 3.91 -36.69 -11.33
#